data_AF-A0A7S3SVV7-F1
#
_entry.id   AF-A0A7S3SVV7-F1
#
_cell.length_a   1.000
_cell.length_b   1.000
_cell.length_c   1.000
_cell.angle_alpha   90.00
_cell.angle_beta   90.00
_cell.angle_gamma   90.00
#
_symmetry.space_group_name_H-M   'P 1'
#
loop_
_entity.id
_entity.type
_entity.pdbx_description
1 polymer ?
#
loop_
_entity_poly.entity_id
_entity_poly.type
_entity_poly.pdbx_seq_one_letter_code
_entity_poly.pdbx_strand_id
1 'polypeptide(L)'
;GRAAMLGFLHVIHLEAGVRFPGYLSGSAGLKFTDMPKGCFASLEAVPALGWLQILAVALACETGYAGRAFSVVKQTDDREPGDIGGEGWVRYDDPGEKAYKLNVERQNGRAAMLGVTGCLVHELLGVNALYPTGGLGGEAPPAIF
;
A
#
# COMPACT_ATOMS: atom_id res chain seq x y z
N GLY A 1 7.59 1.20 7.22
CA GLY A 1 7.31 -0.25 7.32
C GLY A 1 5.89 -0.52 6.92
N ARG A 2 4.91 -0.08 7.74
CA ARG A 2 3.47 -0.20 7.47
C ARG A 2 3.04 0.25 6.07
N ALA A 3 3.44 1.44 5.64
CA ALA A 3 3.15 1.94 4.30
C ALA A 3 3.70 1.01 3.18
N ALA A 4 4.93 0.49 3.35
CA ALA A 4 5.52 -0.45 2.39
C ALA A 4 4.80 -1.81 2.39
N MET A 5 4.33 -2.29 3.54
CA MET A 5 3.51 -3.52 3.60
C MET A 5 2.20 -3.37 2.81
N LEU A 6 1.51 -2.23 2.94
CA LEU A 6 0.31 -1.93 2.15
C LEU A 6 0.63 -1.75 0.66
N GLY A 7 1.72 -1.06 0.34
CA GLY A 7 2.17 -0.88 -1.04
C GLY A 7 2.53 -2.20 -1.73
N PHE A 8 3.20 -3.10 -1.03
CA PHE A 8 3.53 -4.43 -1.57
C PHE A 8 2.29 -5.28 -1.79
N LEU A 9 1.35 -5.28 -0.84
CA LEU A 9 0.07 -5.96 -0.99
C LEU A 9 -0.71 -5.41 -2.18
N HIS A 10 -0.68 -4.09 -2.40
CA HIS A 10 -1.29 -3.45 -3.54
C HIS A 10 -0.71 -3.95 -4.88
N VAL A 11 0.62 -4.04 -4.99
CA VAL A 11 1.28 -4.60 -6.20
C VAL A 11 0.78 -6.01 -6.47
N ILE A 12 0.78 -6.89 -5.47
CA ILE A 12 0.27 -8.26 -5.62
C ILE A 12 -1.20 -8.27 -6.08
N HIS A 13 -2.05 -7.43 -5.47
CA HIS A 13 -3.47 -7.36 -5.78
C HIS A 13 -3.74 -6.95 -7.23
N LEU A 14 -3.00 -5.95 -7.74
CA LEU A 14 -3.12 -5.49 -9.12
C LEU A 14 -2.57 -6.50 -10.13
N GLU A 15 -1.44 -7.15 -9.81
CA GLU A 15 -0.85 -8.18 -10.68
C GLU A 15 -1.72 -9.44 -10.75
N ALA A 16 -2.44 -9.76 -9.67
CA ALA A 16 -3.48 -10.80 -9.66
C ALA A 16 -4.70 -10.45 -10.55
N GLY A 17 -4.78 -9.24 -11.11
CA GLY A 17 -5.84 -8.82 -12.01
C GLY A 17 -7.12 -8.37 -11.30
N VAL A 18 -7.10 -8.24 -9.98
CA VAL A 18 -8.29 -7.82 -9.22
C VAL A 18 -8.42 -6.29 -9.33
N ARG A 19 -9.54 -5.85 -9.89
CA ARG A 19 -9.88 -4.42 -10.07
C ARG A 19 -11.30 -4.18 -9.57
N PHE A 20 -11.53 -2.99 -9.03
CA PHE A 20 -12.89 -2.57 -8.69
C PHE A 20 -13.75 -2.43 -9.95
N PRO A 21 -15.04 -2.78 -9.90
CA PRO A 21 -15.95 -2.50 -11.00
C PRO A 21 -16.27 -0.99 -11.06
N GLY A 22 -16.51 -0.48 -12.26
CA GLY A 22 -17.01 0.88 -12.48
C GLY A 22 -15.94 1.93 -12.78
N TYR A 23 -16.27 3.19 -12.51
CA TYR A 23 -15.47 4.36 -12.88
C TYR A 23 -14.60 4.85 -11.72
N LEU A 24 -13.31 5.03 -12.00
CA LEU A 24 -12.40 5.80 -11.13
C LEU A 24 -12.80 7.28 -11.16
N SER A 25 -13.14 7.81 -12.34
CA SER A 25 -13.62 9.17 -12.52
C SER A 25 -14.73 9.21 -13.55
N GLY A 26 -15.95 9.53 -13.09
CA GLY A 26 -17.11 9.67 -13.96
C GLY A 26 -17.01 10.86 -14.92
N SER A 27 -16.37 11.96 -14.49
CA SER A 27 -16.19 13.16 -15.33
C SER A 27 -15.13 12.97 -16.41
N ALA A 28 -14.10 12.16 -16.15
CA ALA A 28 -13.06 11.82 -17.13
C ALA A 28 -13.37 10.56 -17.94
N GLY A 29 -14.48 9.86 -17.63
CA GLY A 29 -14.83 8.58 -18.28
C GLY A 29 -13.82 7.45 -18.04
N LEU A 30 -13.02 7.53 -16.97
CA LEU A 30 -11.92 6.61 -16.69
C LEU A 30 -12.39 5.45 -15.79
N LYS A 31 -12.25 4.20 -16.25
CA LYS A 31 -12.60 3.02 -15.45
C LYS A 31 -11.42 2.50 -14.65
N PHE A 32 -11.69 1.79 -13.56
CA PHE A 32 -10.65 1.11 -12.79
C PHE A 32 -9.93 0.01 -13.58
N THR A 33 -10.60 -0.57 -14.57
CA THR A 33 -10.03 -1.57 -15.49
C THR A 33 -9.05 -0.96 -16.48
N ASP A 34 -9.18 0.33 -16.78
CA ASP A 34 -8.36 1.04 -17.77
C ASP A 34 -7.07 1.58 -17.12
N MET A 35 -6.98 1.53 -15.79
CA MET A 35 -5.78 1.92 -15.06
C MET A 35 -4.65 0.92 -15.32
N PRO A 36 -3.43 1.39 -15.62
CA PRO A 36 -2.27 0.52 -15.73
C PRO A 36 -1.96 -0.17 -14.38
N LYS A 37 -1.22 -1.27 -14.44
CA LYS A 37 -0.85 -2.09 -13.26
C LYS A 37 0.44 -1.59 -12.59
N GLY A 38 1.37 -1.03 -13.37
CA GLY A 38 2.63 -0.52 -12.86
C GLY A 38 2.47 0.67 -11.92
N CYS A 39 3.35 0.79 -10.94
CA CYS A 39 3.38 1.87 -9.96
C CYS A 39 3.58 3.24 -10.60
N PHE A 40 4.46 3.37 -11.60
CA PHE A 40 4.74 4.67 -12.25
C PHE A 40 3.68 5.01 -13.29
N ALA A 41 3.28 4.04 -14.11
CA ALA A 41 2.22 4.27 -15.09
C ALA A 41 0.89 4.62 -14.39
N SER A 42 0.58 3.99 -13.25
CA SER A 42 -0.62 4.34 -12.49
C SER A 42 -0.50 5.69 -11.80
N LEU A 43 0.70 6.10 -11.39
CA LEU A 43 0.97 7.44 -10.85
C LEU A 43 0.58 8.53 -11.85
N GLU A 44 0.95 8.37 -13.11
CA GLU A 44 0.69 9.33 -14.18
C GLU A 44 -0.78 9.29 -14.67
N ALA A 45 -1.42 8.13 -14.64
CA ALA A 45 -2.80 7.97 -15.12
C ALA A 45 -3.85 8.53 -14.16
N VAL A 46 -3.56 8.66 -12.86
CA VAL A 46 -4.51 9.22 -11.89
C VAL A 46 -4.69 10.73 -12.15
N PRO A 47 -5.93 11.23 -12.31
CA PRO A 47 -6.18 12.65 -12.50
C PRO A 47 -5.68 13.51 -11.32
N ALA A 48 -5.20 14.72 -11.61
CA ALA A 48 -4.63 15.62 -10.59
C ALA A 48 -5.57 15.89 -9.40
N LEU A 49 -6.88 16.02 -9.64
CA LEU A 49 -7.86 16.19 -8.56
C LEU A 49 -7.96 14.93 -7.67
N GLY A 50 -7.82 13.73 -8.25
CA GLY A 50 -7.75 12.48 -7.50
C GLY A 50 -6.50 12.44 -6.60
N TRP A 51 -5.35 12.87 -7.12
CA TRP A 51 -4.14 13.03 -6.31
C TRP A 51 -4.32 13.99 -5.14
N LEU A 52 -5.00 15.12 -5.36
CA LEU A 52 -5.28 16.08 -4.31
C LEU A 52 -6.16 15.48 -3.21
N GLN A 53 -7.15 14.64 -3.57
CA GLN A 53 -7.98 13.93 -2.59
C GLN A 53 -7.16 12.91 -1.79
N ILE A 54 -6.30 12.14 -2.44
CA ILE A 54 -5.40 11.17 -1.77
C ILE A 54 -4.48 11.90 -0.79
N LEU A 55 -3.86 13.01 -1.23
CA LEU A 55 -2.98 13.82 -0.38
C LEU A 55 -3.75 14.40 0.82
N ALA A 56 -4.96 14.90 0.61
CA ALA A 56 -5.79 15.43 1.69
C ALA A 56 -6.12 14.36 2.74
N VAL A 57 -6.46 13.14 2.32
CA VAL A 57 -6.70 12.02 3.23
C VAL A 57 -5.42 11.64 3.97
N ALA A 58 -4.28 11.53 3.27
CA ALA A 58 -3.00 11.23 3.90
C ALA A 58 -2.60 12.29 4.94
N LEU A 59 -2.77 13.57 4.63
CA LEU A 59 -2.53 14.68 5.56
C LEU A 59 -3.46 14.59 6.77
N ALA A 60 -4.74 14.32 6.55
CA ALA A 60 -5.69 14.12 7.64
C ALA A 60 -5.19 12.99 8.55
N CYS A 61 -4.79 11.84 7.97
CA CYS A 61 -4.24 10.68 8.68
C CYS A 61 -3.03 11.04 9.56
N GLU A 62 -2.04 11.72 9.00
CA GLU A 62 -0.81 12.10 9.69
C GLU A 62 -1.03 13.16 10.79
N THR A 63 -1.98 14.09 10.56
CA THR A 63 -2.29 15.15 11.54
C THR A 63 -3.26 14.71 12.63
N GLY A 64 -3.88 13.54 12.48
CA GLY A 64 -4.91 13.05 13.40
C GLY A 64 -6.18 13.90 13.37
N TYR A 65 -6.53 14.45 12.21
CA TYR A 65 -7.62 15.41 11.99
C TYR A 65 -8.94 15.04 12.69
N ALA A 66 -9.27 13.74 12.77
CA ALA A 66 -10.54 13.32 13.33
C ALA A 66 -10.50 13.13 14.86
N GLY A 67 -9.33 12.87 15.47
CA GLY A 67 -9.11 12.88 16.92
C GLY A 67 -10.03 11.97 17.77
N ARG A 68 -10.72 11.01 17.15
CA ARG A 68 -11.72 10.14 17.79
C ARG A 68 -11.21 8.71 17.89
N ALA A 69 -11.71 7.98 18.88
CA ALA A 69 -11.48 6.54 18.99
C ALA A 69 -11.87 5.84 17.67
N PHE A 70 -11.01 4.93 17.19
CA PHE A 70 -11.14 4.24 15.89
C PHE A 70 -11.15 5.14 14.65
N SER A 71 -10.61 6.35 14.75
CA SER A 71 -10.55 7.29 13.64
C SER A 71 -9.11 7.63 13.28
N VAL A 72 -8.97 8.62 12.40
CA VAL A 72 -7.73 9.26 12.01
C VAL A 72 -7.10 9.96 13.23
N VAL A 73 -6.13 9.30 13.85
CA VAL A 73 -5.43 9.75 15.06
C VAL A 73 -3.93 9.86 14.81
N LYS A 74 -3.31 10.87 15.42
CA LYS A 74 -1.86 11.05 15.39
C LYS A 74 -1.21 10.29 16.55
N GLN A 75 0.05 9.92 16.37
CA GLN A 75 0.91 9.54 17.49
C GLN A 75 1.03 10.71 18.46
N THR A 76 0.91 10.42 19.75
CA THR A 76 1.10 11.41 20.81
C THR A 76 2.41 11.13 21.57
N ASP A 77 3.02 12.18 22.12
CA ASP A 77 4.35 12.10 22.75
C ASP A 77 4.37 11.29 24.05
N ASP A 78 3.21 11.08 24.66
CA ASP A 78 3.00 10.28 25.87
C ASP A 78 2.96 8.76 25.62
N ARG A 79 3.04 8.31 24.35
CA ARG A 79 2.92 6.90 23.97
C ARG A 79 4.19 6.33 23.36
N GLU A 80 4.36 5.01 23.50
CA GLU A 80 5.46 4.28 22.84
C GLU A 80 5.41 4.49 21.32
N PRO A 81 6.56 4.67 20.63
CA PRO A 81 6.60 4.88 19.18
C PRO A 81 5.81 3.83 18.39
N GLY A 82 4.83 4.29 17.61
CA GLY A 82 3.97 3.44 16.79
C GLY A 82 2.70 2.92 17.47
N ASP A 83 2.50 3.24 18.75
CA ASP A 83 1.25 3.03 19.49
C ASP A 83 0.23 4.16 19.25
N ILE A 84 -0.48 4.03 18.14
CA ILE A 84 -1.63 4.87 17.79
C ILE A 84 -2.97 4.21 18.14
N GLY A 85 -2.96 3.07 18.82
CA GLY A 85 -4.16 2.27 19.08
C GLY A 85 -5.07 2.88 20.15
N GLY A 86 -6.39 2.84 19.92
CA GLY A 86 -7.40 3.16 20.94
C GLY A 86 -7.74 1.96 21.83
N GLU A 87 -8.74 2.14 22.71
CA GLU A 87 -9.19 1.11 23.67
C GLU A 87 -9.73 -0.16 23.01
N GLY A 88 -10.22 -0.10 21.77
CA GLY A 88 -10.69 -1.30 21.06
C GLY A 88 -9.67 -2.01 20.19
N TRP A 89 -8.40 -1.65 20.30
CA TRP A 89 -7.33 -2.46 19.72
C TRP A 89 -6.98 -3.60 20.66
N VAL A 90 -6.71 -4.78 20.12
CA VAL A 90 -6.24 -5.92 20.92
C VAL A 90 -4.91 -5.54 21.58
N ARG A 91 -4.88 -5.54 22.91
CA ARG A 91 -3.69 -5.34 23.73
C ARG A 91 -3.22 -6.71 24.24
N TYR A 92 -1.90 -6.87 24.32
CA TYR A 92 -1.27 -8.10 24.78
C TYR A 92 -0.76 -7.89 26.20
N ASP A 93 -1.35 -8.61 27.15
CA ASP A 93 -0.94 -8.57 28.56
C ASP A 93 0.38 -9.31 28.78
N ASP A 94 0.62 -10.39 28.01
CA ASP A 94 1.88 -11.13 28.05
C ASP A 94 3.01 -10.35 27.33
N PRO A 95 4.10 -9.99 28.04
CA PRO A 95 5.21 -9.27 27.43
C PRO A 95 5.92 -10.05 26.32
N GLY A 96 5.94 -11.39 26.41
CA GLY A 96 6.55 -12.26 25.40
C GLY A 96 5.79 -12.21 24.08
N GLU A 97 4.46 -12.35 24.12
CA GLU A 97 3.58 -12.25 22.96
C GLU A 97 3.64 -10.84 22.34
N LYS A 98 3.60 -9.78 23.15
CA LYS A 98 3.75 -8.39 22.68
C LYS A 98 5.05 -8.23 21.91
N ALA A 99 6.17 -8.65 22.49
CA ALA A 99 7.49 -8.55 21.87
C ALA A 99 7.58 -9.35 20.57
N TYR A 100 7.04 -10.57 20.55
CA TYR A 100 7.02 -11.41 19.36
C TYR A 100 6.22 -10.76 18.21
N LYS A 101 4.98 -10.33 18.47
CA LYS A 101 4.12 -9.75 17.42
C LYS A 101 4.65 -8.43 16.88
N LEU A 102 5.21 -7.56 17.74
CA LEU A 102 5.88 -6.34 17.29
C LEU A 102 7.13 -6.65 16.44
N ASN A 103 7.87 -7.70 16.78
CA ASN A 103 8.99 -8.16 15.96
C ASN A 103 8.54 -8.67 14.60
N VAL A 104 7.44 -9.44 14.53
CA VAL A 104 6.84 -9.89 13.26
C VAL A 104 6.48 -8.70 12.38
N GLU A 105 5.77 -7.72 12.95
CA GLU A 105 5.39 -6.50 12.22
C GLU A 105 6.62 -5.76 11.68
N ARG A 106 7.66 -5.61 12.52
CA ARG A 106 8.89 -4.90 12.13
C ARG A 106 9.66 -5.63 11.04
N GLN A 107 9.80 -6.95 11.12
CA GLN A 107 10.53 -7.73 10.12
C GLN A 107 9.76 -7.79 8.79
N ASN A 108 8.44 -7.98 8.82
CA ASN A 108 7.61 -7.86 7.62
C ASN A 108 7.70 -6.46 7.01
N GLY A 109 7.73 -5.42 7.84
CA GLY A 109 7.95 -4.04 7.40
C GLY A 109 9.29 -3.84 6.70
N ARG A 110 10.37 -4.47 7.17
CA ARG A 110 11.70 -4.42 6.54
C ARG A 110 11.74 -5.20 5.23
N ALA A 111 11.17 -6.40 5.21
CA ALA A 111 11.05 -7.21 4.00
C ALA A 111 10.23 -6.49 2.93
N ALA A 112 9.09 -5.89 3.31
CA ALA A 112 8.24 -5.14 2.39
C ALA A 112 8.91 -3.89 1.82
N MET A 113 9.77 -3.20 2.59
CA MET A 113 10.55 -2.09 2.03
C MET A 113 11.45 -2.57 0.88
N LEU A 114 12.19 -3.67 1.09
CA LEU A 114 13.03 -4.24 0.04
C LEU A 114 12.19 -4.79 -1.12
N GLY A 115 11.04 -5.40 -0.84
CA GLY A 115 10.12 -5.93 -1.85
C GLY A 115 9.59 -4.83 -2.77
N VAL A 116 9.04 -3.75 -2.22
CA VAL A 116 8.55 -2.61 -3.02
C VAL A 116 9.69 -1.96 -3.80
N THR A 117 10.86 -1.77 -3.19
CA THR A 117 12.02 -1.24 -3.93
C THR A 117 12.41 -2.13 -5.11
N GLY A 118 12.42 -3.45 -4.92
CA GLY A 118 12.65 -4.41 -6.02
C GLY A 118 11.62 -4.27 -7.14
N CYS A 119 10.33 -4.22 -6.79
CA CYS A 119 9.24 -3.99 -7.72
C CYS A 119 9.42 -2.70 -8.55
N LEU A 120 9.75 -1.59 -7.89
CA LEU A 120 9.98 -0.30 -8.55
C LEU A 120 11.19 -0.34 -9.50
N VAL A 121 12.30 -0.95 -9.07
CA VAL A 121 13.49 -1.09 -9.92
C VAL A 121 13.21 -1.94 -11.14
N HIS A 122 12.48 -3.05 -10.97
CA HIS A 122 12.11 -3.93 -12.07
C HIS A 122 11.20 -3.23 -13.09
N GLU A 123 10.24 -2.44 -12.63
CA GLU A 123 9.40 -1.63 -13.51
C GLU A 123 10.23 -0.57 -14.29
N LEU A 124 11.18 0.10 -13.63
CA LEU A 124 12.09 1.06 -14.30
C LEU A 124 12.99 0.40 -15.35
N LEU A 125 13.36 -0.87 -15.13
CA LEU A 125 14.12 -1.67 -16.10
C LEU A 125 13.23 -2.24 -17.23
N GLY A 126 11.93 -1.93 -17.22
CA GLY A 126 10.99 -2.30 -18.27
C GLY A 126 10.42 -3.71 -18.15
N VAL A 127 10.53 -4.35 -16.99
CA VAL A 127 9.96 -5.69 -16.74
C VAL A 127 8.86 -5.63 -15.68
N ASN A 128 8.01 -6.67 -15.64
CA ASN A 128 6.93 -6.75 -14.66
C ASN A 128 7.49 -6.73 -13.22
N ALA A 129 6.82 -5.97 -12.35
CA ALA A 129 7.25 -5.74 -10.97
C ALA A 129 7.24 -7.00 -10.10
N LEU A 130 6.38 -7.99 -10.42
CA LEU A 130 6.24 -9.26 -9.70
C LEU A 130 6.78 -10.45 -10.50
N TYR A 131 6.64 -10.42 -11.83
CA TYR A 131 7.05 -11.49 -12.75
C TYR A 131 8.12 -11.02 -13.75
N PRO A 132 9.36 -10.77 -13.30
CA PRO A 132 10.40 -10.18 -14.15
C PRO A 132 10.92 -11.07 -15.29
N THR A 133 10.38 -12.29 -15.42
CA THR A 133 10.77 -13.28 -16.43
C THR A 133 10.02 -13.15 -17.76
N GLY A 134 8.99 -12.31 -17.84
CA GLY A 134 8.12 -12.14 -19.02
C GLY A 134 8.65 -11.27 -20.16
N GLY A 135 9.94 -10.91 -20.15
CA GLY A 135 10.52 -9.99 -21.13
C GLY A 135 10.10 -8.52 -20.91
N LEU A 136 10.57 -7.64 -21.81
CA LEU A 136 10.41 -6.18 -21.73
C LEU A 136 8.97 -5.67 -21.94
N GLY A 137 8.02 -6.58 -22.21
CA GLY A 137 6.59 -6.27 -22.33
C GLY A 137 5.82 -6.42 -21.02
N GLY A 138 6.46 -6.92 -19.95
CA GLY A 138 5.82 -7.12 -18.66
C GLY A 138 4.71 -8.17 -18.66
N GLU A 139 4.68 -9.06 -19.65
CA GLU A 139 3.71 -10.15 -19.73
C GLU A 139 3.93 -11.15 -18.58
N ALA A 140 2.87 -11.69 -18.01
CA ALA A 140 3.02 -12.80 -17.07
C ALA A 140 3.65 -14.00 -17.81
N PRO A 141 4.56 -14.77 -17.18
CA PRO A 141 5.07 -15.99 -17.79
C PRO A 141 3.90 -16.92 -18.16
N PRO A 142 4.04 -17.72 -19.25
CA PRO A 142 2.99 -18.63 -19.66
C PRO A 142 2.57 -19.52 -18.49
N ALA A 143 1.26 -19.69 -18.32
CA ALA A 143 0.72 -20.57 -17.29
C ALA A 143 1.33 -21.96 -17.46
N ILE A 144 1.81 -22.56 -16.36
CA ILE A 144 2.42 -23.89 -16.38
C ILE A 144 1.31 -24.95 -16.35
N PHE A 145 0.28 -24.84 -17.21
CA PHE A 145 -0.77 -25.85 -17.42
C PHE A 145 -1.40 -25.68 -18.80
#